data_AF-W6UHT1-F1
#
_entry.id   AF-W6UHT1-F1
#
_cell.length_a   1.000
_cell.length_b   1.000
_cell.length_c   1.000
_cell.angle_alpha   90.00
_cell.angle_beta   90.00
_cell.angle_gamma   90.00
#
_symmetry.space_group_name_H-M   'P 1'
#
loop_
_entity.id
_entity.type
_entity.pdbx_description
1 polymer ?
#
loop_
_entity_poly.entity_id
_entity_poly.type
_entity_poly.pdbx_seq_one_letter_code
_entity_poly.pdbx_strand_id
1 'polypeptide(L)'
;MQKELPTRYKCAIREHWYKSPNIADAPSAFFFKRAHEYPKLLSNDAQVLVTDSAYKVEMKQGFELNSFIFSFYNSLTLAFAELEGRYYGGGVLELTPNEFRVLPIPYVSPANFEQFKQDFKNKTSIEELLANYNYQILNISLGLNQDEIDRVELIRRKLVNKRHRN
;
A
#
# COMPACT_ATOMS: atom_id res chain seq x y z
N MET A 1 9.53 0.43 49.07
CA MET A 1 10.18 -0.41 48.04
C MET A 1 10.65 0.49 46.91
N GLN A 2 11.93 0.85 46.90
CA GLN A 2 12.50 1.74 45.89
C GLN A 2 12.62 0.95 44.58
N LYS A 3 11.84 1.29 43.56
CA LYS A 3 11.88 0.57 42.29
C LYS A 3 13.21 0.92 41.61
N GLU A 4 14.06 -0.08 41.36
CA GLU A 4 15.33 0.04 40.63
C GLU A 4 15.08 0.33 39.12
N LEU A 5 14.39 1.43 38.83
CA LEU A 5 14.08 1.86 37.47
C LEU A 5 15.33 2.12 36.61
N PRO A 6 16.45 2.64 37.17
CA PRO A 6 17.67 2.87 36.37
C PRO A 6 18.33 1.59 35.85
N THR A 7 18.19 0.44 36.52
CA THR A 7 18.82 -0.83 36.11
C THR A 7 18.00 -1.61 35.08
N ARG A 8 16.77 -1.16 34.79
CA ARG A 8 15.92 -1.82 33.79
C ARG A 8 16.48 -1.62 32.38
N TYR A 9 16.33 -2.66 31.55
CA TYR A 9 16.95 -2.79 30.23
C TYR A 9 17.06 -1.49 29.41
N LYS A 10 15.95 -0.75 29.21
CA LYS A 10 15.96 0.48 28.39
C LYS A 10 16.71 1.65 29.04
N CYS A 11 16.68 1.76 30.37
CA CYS A 11 17.42 2.79 31.12
C CYS A 11 18.91 2.43 31.25
N ALA A 12 19.23 1.14 31.27
CA ALA A 12 20.59 0.65 31.38
C ALA A 12 21.39 0.81 30.06
N ILE A 13 20.73 0.67 28.91
CA ILE A 13 21.41 0.71 27.59
C ILE A 13 21.29 2.08 26.87
N ARG A 14 20.58 3.07 27.44
CA ARG A 14 20.39 4.40 26.82
C ARG A 14 20.56 5.51 27.85
N GLU A 15 21.37 6.51 27.51
CA GLU A 15 21.55 7.74 28.30
C GLU A 15 20.24 8.53 28.44
N HIS A 16 19.48 8.64 27.33
CA HIS A 16 18.16 9.27 27.30
C HIS A 16 17.10 8.23 26.93
N TRP A 17 16.64 7.43 27.91
CA TRP A 17 15.69 6.32 27.68
C TRP A 17 14.37 6.74 26.99
N TYR A 18 13.95 7.99 27.18
CA TYR A 18 12.73 8.56 26.62
C TYR A 18 12.89 9.02 25.17
N LYS A 19 14.12 9.20 24.69
CA LYS A 19 14.39 9.63 23.32
C LYS A 19 14.45 8.40 22.41
N SER A 20 13.67 8.41 21.33
CA SER A 20 13.83 7.39 20.30
C SER A 20 15.17 7.60 19.59
N PRO A 21 16.06 6.60 19.55
CA PRO A 21 17.26 6.69 18.73
C PRO A 21 16.87 6.69 17.25
N ASN A 22 17.64 7.40 16.42
CA ASN A 22 17.51 7.48 14.96
C ASN A 22 16.09 7.87 14.49
N ILE A 23 15.76 9.16 14.59
CA ILE A 23 14.60 9.73 13.90
C ILE A 23 14.89 9.58 12.41
N ALA A 24 14.29 8.57 11.80
CA ALA A 24 14.57 8.21 10.42
C ALA A 24 13.93 9.21 9.46
N ASP A 25 14.60 9.50 8.34
CA ASP A 25 14.18 10.50 7.35
C ASP A 25 12.75 10.30 6.84
N ALA A 26 12.12 11.39 6.42
CA ALA A 26 10.82 11.35 5.76
C ALA A 26 10.96 10.53 4.45
N PRO A 27 10.20 9.43 4.28
CA PRO A 27 10.34 8.60 3.10
C PRO A 27 9.64 9.23 1.90
N SER A 28 9.95 8.74 0.70
CA SER A 28 9.31 9.18 -0.54
C SER A 28 7.82 8.82 -0.61
N ALA A 29 7.43 7.68 -0.03
CA ALA A 29 6.04 7.23 0.03
C ALA A 29 5.72 6.36 1.25
N PHE A 30 4.43 6.17 1.51
CA PHE A 30 3.91 5.36 2.60
C PHE A 30 3.03 4.24 2.07
N PHE A 31 3.20 3.04 2.64
CA PHE A 31 2.25 1.95 2.49
C PHE A 31 1.58 1.66 3.83
N PHE A 32 0.26 1.82 3.91
CA PHE A 32 -0.47 1.54 5.15
C PHE A 32 -0.57 0.03 5.38
N LYS A 33 -0.18 -0.42 6.58
CA LYS A 33 -0.13 -1.85 6.92
C LYS A 33 -1.50 -2.50 6.86
N ARG A 34 -2.53 -1.74 7.22
CA ARG A 34 -3.91 -2.21 7.37
C ARG A 34 -4.85 -1.35 6.56
N ALA A 35 -5.84 -2.00 5.95
CA ALA A 35 -6.91 -1.32 5.26
C ALA A 35 -8.23 -2.09 5.40
N HIS A 36 -9.33 -1.33 5.46
CA HIS A 36 -10.67 -1.90 5.45
C HIS A 36 -11.17 -2.14 4.01
N GLU A 37 -10.98 -1.18 3.11
CA GLU A 37 -11.48 -1.31 1.74
C GLU A 37 -10.42 -1.94 0.82
N TYR A 38 -9.26 -1.29 0.68
CA TYR A 38 -8.15 -1.71 -0.16
C TYR A 38 -6.82 -1.15 0.39
N PRO A 39 -5.68 -1.81 0.16
CA PRO A 39 -4.36 -1.31 0.56
C PRO A 39 -4.07 0.08 0.00
N LYS A 40 -3.50 0.98 0.83
CA LYS A 40 -3.21 2.36 0.44
C LYS A 40 -1.70 2.58 0.33
N LEU A 41 -1.29 2.99 -0.87
CA LEU A 41 0.06 3.45 -1.21
C LEU A 41 -0.03 4.93 -1.63
N LEU A 42 0.65 5.82 -0.90
CA LEU A 42 0.56 7.28 -1.11
C LEU A 42 1.95 7.92 -1.20
N SER A 43 2.10 8.94 -2.04
CA SER A 43 3.30 9.80 -2.06
C SER A 43 3.36 10.66 -0.79
N ASN A 44 4.59 11.00 -0.37
CA ASN A 44 4.83 11.86 0.78
C ASN A 44 5.31 13.25 0.35
N ASP A 45 4.45 13.98 -0.35
CA ASP A 45 4.79 15.34 -0.81
C ASP A 45 4.95 16.34 0.35
N ALA A 46 4.36 16.02 1.50
CA ALA A 46 4.42 16.83 2.72
C ALA A 46 5.71 16.60 3.55
N GLN A 47 6.58 15.69 3.14
CA GLN A 47 7.84 15.35 3.84
C GLN A 47 7.63 15.01 5.32
N VAL A 48 6.56 14.28 5.64
CA VAL A 48 6.23 13.91 7.02
C VAL A 48 6.84 12.57 7.42
N LEU A 49 7.02 12.39 8.73
CA LEU A 49 7.50 11.13 9.31
C LEU A 49 6.37 10.10 9.41
N VAL A 50 6.76 8.83 9.40
CA VAL A 50 5.84 7.69 9.53
C VAL A 50 5.87 7.14 10.94
N THR A 51 4.69 6.80 11.45
CA THR A 51 4.55 6.03 12.69
C THR A 51 4.58 4.52 12.41
N ASP A 52 4.28 3.70 13.40
CA ASP A 52 4.12 2.26 13.26
C ASP A 52 2.89 1.83 12.43
N SER A 53 2.06 2.76 11.95
CA SER A 53 0.87 2.48 11.14
C SER A 53 1.14 2.22 9.66
N ALA A 54 2.33 2.56 9.17
CA ALA A 54 2.70 2.40 7.76
C ALA A 54 4.18 1.97 7.60
N TYR A 55 4.50 1.43 6.44
CA TYR A 55 5.88 1.18 6.02
C TYR A 55 6.38 2.31 5.13
N LYS A 56 7.68 2.55 5.21
CA LYS A 56 8.41 3.45 4.33
C LYS A 56 8.62 2.78 2.99
N VAL A 57 8.40 3.53 1.91
CA VAL A 57 8.63 3.08 0.54
C VAL A 57 9.61 4.04 -0.12
N GLU A 58 10.72 3.47 -0.61
CA GLU A 58 11.74 4.17 -1.40
C GLU A 58 11.86 3.52 -2.78
N MET A 59 12.09 4.35 -3.79
CA MET A 59 12.28 3.88 -5.15
C MET A 59 13.71 3.40 -5.37
N LYS A 60 13.85 2.30 -6.09
CA LYS A 60 15.14 1.89 -6.64
C LYS A 60 15.50 2.78 -7.82
N GLN A 61 16.79 2.90 -8.10
CA GLN A 61 17.27 3.61 -9.28
C GLN A 61 16.59 3.08 -10.56
N GLY A 62 16.14 4.00 -11.42
CA GLY A 62 15.44 3.68 -12.67
C GLY A 62 13.92 3.52 -12.53
N PHE A 63 13.36 3.67 -11.32
CA PHE A 63 11.92 3.63 -11.09
C PHE A 63 11.41 4.98 -10.60
N GLU A 64 10.39 5.50 -11.28
CA GLU A 64 9.68 6.71 -10.89
C GLU A 64 8.55 6.42 -9.89
N LEU A 65 8.47 7.22 -8.81
CA LEU A 65 7.48 7.04 -7.74
C LEU A 65 6.03 7.16 -8.27
N ASN A 66 5.77 8.16 -9.10
CA ASN A 66 4.43 8.39 -9.65
C ASN A 66 3.97 7.21 -10.52
N SER A 67 4.87 6.66 -11.33
CA SER A 67 4.60 5.45 -12.13
C SER A 67 4.35 4.24 -11.24
N PHE A 68 5.10 4.09 -10.15
CA PHE A 68 4.89 3.01 -9.19
C PHE A 68 3.53 3.10 -8.50
N ILE A 69 3.15 4.28 -8.01
CA ILE A 69 1.84 4.53 -7.39
C ILE A 69 0.72 4.26 -8.39
N PHE A 70 0.83 4.81 -9.60
CA PHE A 70 -0.15 4.58 -10.67
C PHE A 70 -0.33 3.09 -10.96
N SER A 71 0.78 2.38 -11.15
CA SER A 71 0.82 0.94 -11.45
C SER A 71 0.24 0.09 -10.34
N PHE A 72 0.33 0.51 -9.08
CA PHE A 72 -0.16 -0.25 -7.93
C PHE A 72 -1.70 -0.39 -7.92
N TYR A 73 -2.42 0.63 -8.39
CA TYR A 73 -3.89 0.66 -8.33
C TYR A 73 -4.51 0.01 -9.57
N ASN A 74 -4.40 -1.31 -9.66
CA ASN A 74 -5.09 -2.14 -10.64
C ASN A 74 -5.68 -3.39 -9.99
N SER A 75 -6.64 -4.03 -10.66
CA SER A 75 -7.37 -5.16 -10.07
C SER A 75 -6.51 -6.40 -9.84
N LEU A 76 -5.47 -6.63 -10.65
CA LEU A 76 -4.57 -7.76 -10.48
C LEU A 76 -3.76 -7.61 -9.18
N THR A 77 -3.08 -6.48 -9.00
CA THR A 77 -2.30 -6.20 -7.78
C THR A 77 -3.19 -6.25 -6.54
N LEU A 78 -4.37 -5.65 -6.60
CA LEU A 78 -5.30 -5.64 -5.47
C LEU A 78 -5.89 -7.04 -5.19
N ALA A 79 -6.15 -7.86 -6.20
CA ALA A 79 -6.58 -9.25 -6.00
C ALA A 79 -5.48 -10.07 -5.31
N PHE A 80 -4.22 -9.91 -5.71
CA PHE A 80 -3.09 -10.56 -5.05
C PHE A 80 -2.89 -10.05 -3.63
N ALA A 81 -3.15 -8.76 -3.37
CA ALA A 81 -3.10 -8.24 -2.01
C ALA A 81 -4.15 -8.89 -1.10
N GLU A 82 -5.32 -9.23 -1.65
CA GLU A 82 -6.31 -10.03 -0.92
C GLU A 82 -5.85 -11.48 -0.71
N LEU A 83 -5.16 -12.10 -1.67
CA LEU A 83 -4.69 -13.49 -1.57
C LEU A 83 -3.55 -13.66 -0.56
N GLU A 84 -2.58 -12.75 -0.59
CA GLU A 84 -1.37 -12.79 0.25
C GLU A 84 -1.58 -12.14 1.61
N GLY A 85 -2.54 -11.22 1.72
CA GLY A 85 -2.81 -10.47 2.93
C GLY A 85 -3.47 -11.32 4.02
N ARG A 86 -3.27 -10.89 5.27
CA ARG A 86 -3.86 -11.53 6.45
C ARG A 86 -5.16 -10.85 6.80
N TYR A 87 -6.15 -11.66 7.17
CA TYR A 87 -7.45 -11.15 7.59
C TYR A 87 -7.54 -11.12 9.11
N TYR A 88 -8.01 -9.99 9.62
CA TYR A 88 -8.41 -9.82 11.01
C TYR A 88 -9.92 -9.61 11.08
N GLY A 89 -10.52 -9.95 12.22
CA GLY A 89 -11.97 -9.81 12.43
C GLY A 89 -12.46 -8.38 12.13
N GLY A 90 -13.68 -8.27 11.62
CA GLY A 90 -14.24 -7.01 11.13
C GLY A 90 -13.75 -6.63 9.73
N GLY A 91 -13.32 -7.63 8.94
CA GLY A 91 -12.92 -7.43 7.56
C GLY A 91 -11.66 -6.59 7.36
N VAL A 92 -10.73 -6.53 8.31
CA VAL A 92 -9.48 -5.76 8.11
C VAL A 92 -8.46 -6.61 7.36
N LEU A 93 -7.93 -6.06 6.26
CA LEU A 93 -6.80 -6.62 5.52
C LEU A 93 -5.49 -6.05 6.07
N GLU A 94 -4.53 -6.90 6.40
CA GLU A 94 -3.16 -6.50 6.72
C GLU A 94 -2.18 -7.08 5.70
N LEU A 95 -1.21 -6.26 5.29
CA LEU A 95 -0.03 -6.73 4.58
C LEU A 95 1.22 -6.39 5.37
N THR A 96 2.13 -7.34 5.45
CA THR A 96 3.50 -7.17 5.92
C THR A 96 4.45 -6.82 4.76
N PRO A 97 5.68 -6.36 5.02
CA PRO A 97 6.63 -6.06 3.94
C PRO A 97 6.98 -7.28 3.09
N ASN A 98 6.88 -8.50 3.63
CA ASN A 98 7.08 -9.72 2.88
C ASN A 98 5.96 -9.94 1.86
N GLU A 99 4.71 -9.81 2.30
CA GLU A 99 3.53 -9.98 1.45
C GLU A 99 3.45 -8.86 0.41
N PHE A 100 3.79 -7.62 0.77
CA PHE A 100 3.88 -6.50 -0.18
C PHE A 100 4.91 -6.74 -1.28
N ARG A 101 6.04 -7.39 -0.97
CA ARG A 101 7.14 -7.64 -1.94
C ARG A 101 6.79 -8.66 -3.02
N VAL A 102 5.83 -9.55 -2.77
CA VAL A 102 5.44 -10.59 -3.73
C VAL A 102 4.28 -10.17 -4.62
N LEU A 103 3.67 -9.00 -4.36
CA LEU A 103 2.57 -8.50 -5.17
C LEU A 103 3.04 -8.24 -6.61
N PRO A 104 2.33 -8.76 -7.63
CA PRO A 104 2.59 -8.38 -9.01
C PRO A 104 2.19 -6.92 -9.20
N ILE A 105 3.13 -6.06 -9.55
CA ILE A 105 2.89 -4.66 -9.87
C ILE A 105 3.29 -4.44 -11.33
N PRO A 106 2.34 -4.49 -12.28
CA PRO A 106 2.60 -4.23 -13.69
C PRO A 106 3.04 -2.78 -13.89
N TYR A 107 4.34 -2.55 -14.02
CA TYR A 107 4.91 -1.21 -14.08
C TYR A 107 4.60 -0.51 -15.41
N VAL A 108 3.82 0.56 -15.33
CA VAL A 108 3.44 1.43 -16.45
C VAL A 108 3.62 2.88 -16.03
N SER A 109 4.22 3.68 -16.92
CA SER A 109 4.27 5.12 -16.74
C SER A 109 2.97 5.77 -17.21
N PRO A 110 2.27 6.53 -16.34
CA PRO A 110 1.06 7.22 -16.73
C PRO A 110 1.37 8.37 -17.69
N ALA A 111 0.54 8.54 -18.73
CA ALA A 111 0.63 9.70 -19.61
C ALA A 111 0.29 11.02 -18.89
N ASN A 112 -0.65 10.98 -17.93
CA ASN A 112 -1.04 12.13 -17.12
C ASN A 112 -1.30 11.71 -15.66
N PHE A 113 -0.27 11.80 -14.82
CA PHE A 113 -0.38 11.47 -13.40
C PHE A 113 -1.21 12.48 -12.60
N GLU A 114 -1.27 13.75 -13.03
CA GLU A 114 -2.10 14.75 -12.35
C GLU A 114 -3.59 14.43 -12.49
N GLN A 115 -4.02 13.99 -13.67
CA GLN A 115 -5.40 13.53 -13.86
C GLN A 115 -5.71 12.32 -12.97
N PHE A 116 -4.81 11.34 -12.93
CA PHE A 116 -4.96 10.19 -12.04
C PHE A 116 -5.09 10.60 -10.56
N LYS A 117 -4.27 11.57 -10.10
CA LYS A 117 -4.38 12.10 -8.73
C LYS A 117 -5.74 12.75 -8.46
N GLN A 118 -6.27 13.53 -9.42
CA GLN A 118 -7.58 14.15 -9.28
C GLN A 118 -8.70 13.10 -9.23
N ASP A 119 -8.66 12.12 -10.13
CA ASP A 119 -9.64 11.03 -10.14
C ASP A 119 -9.56 10.22 -8.85
N PHE A 120 -8.35 9.95 -8.36
CA PHE A 120 -8.15 9.27 -7.08
C PHE A 120 -8.74 10.06 -5.91
N LYS A 121 -8.66 11.39 -5.93
CA LYS A 121 -9.23 12.25 -4.90
C LYS A 121 -10.75 12.31 -4.97
N ASN A 122 -11.31 12.32 -6.18
CA ASN A 122 -12.72 12.55 -6.43
C ASN A 122 -13.57 11.26 -6.52
N LYS A 123 -12.93 10.09 -6.61
CA LYS A 123 -13.63 8.80 -6.69
C LYS A 123 -14.54 8.57 -5.48
N THR A 124 -15.72 8.01 -5.74
CA THR A 124 -16.63 7.54 -4.68
C THR A 124 -16.18 6.20 -4.14
N SER A 125 -15.62 5.35 -5.01
CA SER A 125 -15.16 4.00 -4.68
C SER A 125 -13.89 3.65 -5.44
N ILE A 126 -13.19 2.61 -5.00
CA ILE A 126 -12.00 2.13 -5.73
C ILE A 126 -12.40 1.52 -7.08
N GLU A 127 -13.60 0.96 -7.17
CA GLU A 127 -14.14 0.36 -8.40
C GLU A 127 -14.22 1.37 -9.54
N GLU A 128 -14.60 2.62 -9.28
CA GLU A 128 -14.62 3.69 -10.29
C GLU A 128 -13.22 3.95 -10.86
N LEU A 129 -12.22 4.04 -9.97
CA LEU A 129 -10.84 4.24 -10.39
C LEU A 129 -10.33 3.04 -11.20
N LEU A 130 -10.61 1.81 -10.73
CA LEU A 130 -10.20 0.59 -11.41
C LEU A 130 -10.84 0.48 -12.81
N ALA A 131 -12.13 0.82 -12.95
CA ALA A 131 -12.80 0.82 -14.24
C ALA A 131 -12.13 1.76 -15.26
N ASN A 132 -11.65 2.92 -14.80
CA ASN A 132 -11.01 3.91 -15.67
C ASN A 132 -9.58 3.53 -16.08
N TYR A 133 -8.82 2.89 -15.19
CA TYR A 133 -7.38 2.73 -15.36
C TYR A 133 -6.90 1.29 -15.56
N ASN A 134 -7.72 0.27 -15.25
CA ASN A 134 -7.32 -1.13 -15.41
C ASN A 134 -6.92 -1.46 -16.83
N TYR A 135 -7.70 -1.03 -17.83
CA TYR A 135 -7.39 -1.31 -19.23
C TYR A 135 -6.02 -0.75 -19.58
N GLN A 136 -5.78 0.52 -19.27
CA GLN A 136 -4.50 1.16 -19.52
C GLN A 136 -3.34 0.41 -18.84
N ILE A 137 -3.47 0.09 -17.56
CA ILE A 137 -2.37 -0.54 -16.80
C ILE A 137 -2.13 -1.98 -17.28
N LEU A 138 -3.17 -2.80 -17.33
CA LEU A 138 -3.07 -4.25 -17.58
C LEU A 138 -2.88 -4.59 -19.05
N ASN A 139 -3.46 -3.82 -19.98
CA ASN A 139 -3.25 -4.03 -21.41
C ASN A 139 -1.83 -3.63 -21.82
N ILE A 140 -1.34 -2.45 -21.39
CA ILE A 140 0.00 -1.97 -21.79
C ILE A 140 1.11 -2.87 -21.24
N SER A 141 0.96 -3.35 -20.00
CA SER A 141 2.00 -4.14 -19.34
C SER A 141 1.96 -5.64 -19.66
N LEU A 142 0.76 -6.21 -19.77
CA LEU A 142 0.56 -7.67 -19.85
C LEU A 142 -0.18 -8.11 -21.11
N GLY A 143 -0.67 -7.18 -21.94
CA GLY A 143 -1.41 -7.50 -23.16
C GLY A 143 -2.82 -8.05 -22.93
N LEU A 144 -3.36 -7.92 -21.72
CA LEU A 144 -4.69 -8.47 -21.41
C LEU A 144 -5.78 -7.74 -22.18
N ASN A 145 -6.75 -8.50 -22.68
CA ASN A 145 -7.95 -7.94 -23.31
C ASN A 145 -9.01 -7.57 -22.25
N GLN A 146 -10.09 -6.90 -22.68
CA GLN A 146 -11.13 -6.43 -21.77
C GLN A 146 -11.80 -7.59 -21.00
N ASP A 147 -12.10 -8.71 -21.66
CA ASP A 147 -12.75 -9.86 -21.02
C ASP A 147 -11.87 -10.47 -19.92
N GLU A 148 -10.55 -10.53 -20.13
CA GLU A 148 -9.58 -11.00 -19.14
C GLU A 148 -9.51 -10.05 -17.94
N ILE A 149 -9.48 -8.75 -18.20
CA ILE A 149 -9.47 -7.71 -17.17
C ILE A 149 -10.75 -7.77 -16.32
N ASP A 150 -11.91 -7.94 -16.96
CA ASP A 150 -13.19 -8.08 -16.27
C ASP A 150 -13.23 -9.33 -15.39
N ARG A 151 -12.61 -10.44 -15.83
CA ARG A 151 -12.45 -11.65 -15.01
C ARG A 151 -11.57 -11.40 -13.79
N VAL A 152 -10.45 -10.69 -13.95
CA VAL A 152 -9.57 -10.33 -12.83
C VAL A 152 -10.32 -9.45 -11.83
N GLU A 153 -11.07 -8.46 -12.30
CA GLU A 153 -11.88 -7.60 -11.44
C GLU A 153 -12.98 -8.39 -10.71
N LEU A 154 -13.64 -9.33 -11.40
CA LEU A 154 -14.61 -10.21 -10.77
C LEU A 154 -13.98 -11.07 -9.65
N ILE A 155 -12.77 -11.58 -9.87
CA ILE A 155 -12.01 -12.33 -8.85
C ILE A 155 -11.72 -11.43 -7.65
N ARG A 156 -11.18 -10.22 -7.87
CA ARG A 156 -10.91 -9.24 -6.81
C ARG A 156 -12.16 -8.99 -5.96
N ARG A 157 -13.30 -8.69 -6.60
CA ARG A 157 -14.57 -8.44 -5.90
C ARG A 157 -15.03 -9.63 -5.07
N LYS A 158 -14.88 -10.86 -5.57
CA LYS A 158 -15.21 -12.08 -4.82
C LYS A 158 -14.33 -12.22 -3.57
N LEU A 159 -13.04 -11.92 -3.68
CA LEU A 159 -12.10 -11.97 -2.55
C LEU A 159 -12.44 -10.92 -1.47
N VAL A 160 -12.66 -9.67 -1.88
CA VAL A 160 -13.06 -8.58 -0.97
C VAL A 160 -14.38 -8.93 -0.25
N ASN A 161 -15.39 -9.37 -1.00
CA ASN A 161 -16.68 -9.75 -0.42
C ASN A 161 -16.55 -10.92 0.55
N LYS A 162 -15.65 -11.87 0.30
CA LYS A 162 -15.38 -12.98 1.22
C LYS A 162 -14.78 -12.47 2.52
N ARG A 163 -13.84 -11.52 2.47
CA ARG A 163 -13.23 -10.90 3.65
C ARG A 163 -14.23 -10.13 4.50
N HIS A 164 -15.13 -9.36 3.89
CA HIS A 164 -16.14 -8.57 4.62
C HIS A 164 -17.29 -9.40 5.21
N ARG A 165 -17.47 -10.66 4.77
CA ARG A 165 -18.50 -11.56 5.30
C ARG A 165 -18.07 -12.30 6.58
N ASN A 166 -16.77 -12.37 6.85
CA ASN A 166 -16.19 -13.07 8.00
C ASN A 166 -15.83 -12.08 9.12
#